data_AF-A0A833LJA2-F1
#
_entry.id   AF-A0A833LJA2-F1
#
_cell.length_a   1.000
_cell.length_b   1.000
_cell.length_c   1.000
_cell.angle_alpha   90.00
_cell.angle_beta   90.00
_cell.angle_gamma   90.00
#
_symmetry.space_group_name_H-M   'P 1'
#
loop_
_entity.id
_entity.type
_entity.pdbx_description
1 polymer ?
#
loop_
_entity_poly.entity_id
_entity_poly.type
_entity_poly.pdbx_seq_one_letter_code
_entity_poly.pdbx_strand_id
1 'polypeptide(L)' 'TGSVPRDRRDAMEEVLHRRFAAFVGKPLTIDALAVFAERDPPADFVVETRVPLGAAAQPMDAA' A
#
# COMPACT_ATOMS: atom_id res chain seq x y z
N THR A 1 16.16 2.23 -4.39
CA THR A 1 16.63 2.19 -2.99
C THR A 1 17.24 0.83 -2.72
N GLY A 2 18.56 0.71 -2.79
CA GLY A 2 19.23 -0.59 -2.63
C GLY A 2 19.10 -1.17 -1.22
N SER A 3 19.48 -2.43 -1.05
CA SER A 3 19.48 -3.10 0.26
C SER A 3 20.33 -2.35 1.29
N VAL A 4 19.85 -2.30 2.52
CA VAL A 4 20.61 -1.74 3.65
C VAL A 4 21.82 -2.65 3.94
N PRO A 5 23.05 -2.09 4.01
CA PRO A 5 24.24 -2.83 4.41
C PRO A 5 24.04 -3.56 5.74
N ARG A 6 24.60 -4.77 5.87
CA ARG A 6 24.33 -5.69 7.00
C ARG A 6 24.63 -5.06 8.35
N ASP A 7 25.73 -4.33 8.45
CA ASP A 7 26.21 -3.58 9.61
C ASP A 7 25.25 -2.46 10.05
N ARG A 8 24.33 -2.03 9.17
CA ARG A 8 23.37 -0.95 9.44
C ARG A 8 21.92 -1.43 9.57
N ARG A 9 21.65 -2.74 9.47
CA ARG A 9 20.27 -3.26 9.46
C ARG A 9 19.56 -3.00 10.78
N ASP A 10 20.18 -3.36 11.89
CA ASP A 10 19.56 -3.21 13.22
C ASP A 10 19.30 -1.73 13.55
N ALA A 11 20.26 -0.86 13.21
CA ALA A 11 20.09 0.59 13.36
C ALA A 11 18.96 1.13 12.46
N MET A 12 18.82 0.61 11.24
CA MET A 12 17.73 0.99 10.34
C MET A 12 16.38 0.47 10.84
N GLU A 13 16.33 -0.76 11.33
CA GLU A 13 15.13 -1.37 11.92
C GLU A 13 14.60 -0.51 13.07
N GLU A 14 15.45 -0.10 14.00
CA GLU A 14 15.07 0.77 15.12
C GLU A 14 14.49 2.12 14.65
N VAL A 15 15.12 2.73 13.63
CA VAL A 15 14.63 4.00 13.05
C VAL A 15 13.25 3.82 12.40
N LEU A 16 13.06 2.73 11.64
CA LEU A 16 11.80 2.42 10.98
C LEU A 16 10.71 2.12 12.00
N HIS A 17 11.01 1.30 13.02
CA HIS A 17 10.08 1.01 14.10
C HIS A 17 9.62 2.28 14.81
N ARG A 18 10.54 3.17 15.18
CA ARG A 18 10.18 4.46 15.78
C ARG A 18 9.35 5.33 14.84
N ARG A 19 9.75 5.43 13.56
CA ARG A 19 9.08 6.28 12.56
C ARG A 19 7.64 5.84 12.26
N PHE A 20 7.40 4.53 12.30
CA PHE A 20 6.11 3.93 11.97
C PHE A 20 5.37 3.34 13.18
N ALA A 21 5.80 3.65 14.40
CA ALA A 21 5.19 3.14 15.65
C ALA A 21 3.68 3.38 15.73
N ALA A 22 3.17 4.44 15.09
CA ALA A 22 1.74 4.72 15.01
C ALA A 22 0.94 3.64 14.25
N PHE A 23 1.59 2.89 13.35
CA PHE A 23 0.99 1.89 12.46
C PHE A 23 1.38 0.44 12.80
N VAL A 24 2.58 0.22 13.37
CA VAL A 24 3.08 -1.14 13.68
C VAL A 24 2.16 -1.85 14.68
N GLY A 25 1.76 -3.08 14.36
CA GLY A 25 0.97 -3.94 15.24
C GLY A 25 -0.48 -3.48 15.45
N LYS A 26 -0.96 -2.49 14.71
CA LYS A 26 -2.33 -1.99 14.83
C LYS A 26 -3.21 -2.47 13.68
N PRO A 27 -4.48 -2.80 13.94
CA PRO A 27 -5.43 -3.04 12.86
C PRO A 27 -5.62 -1.74 12.08
N LEU A 28 -5.44 -1.81 10.76
CA LEU A 28 -5.71 -0.71 9.84
C LEU A 28 -7.03 -0.99 9.12
N THR A 29 -7.88 0.03 9.04
CA THR A 29 -9.12 -0.06 8.27
C THR A 29 -8.79 -0.10 6.78
N ILE A 30 -9.26 -1.12 6.07
CA ILE A 30 -9.20 -1.18 4.61
C ILE A 30 -10.52 -0.59 4.10
N ASP A 31 -10.45 0.58 3.47
CA ASP A 31 -11.62 1.37 3.08
C ASP A 31 -11.92 1.32 1.57
N ALA A 32 -11.02 0.79 0.75
CA ALA A 32 -11.16 0.72 -0.70
C ALA A 32 -10.23 -0.33 -1.35
N LEU A 33 -10.59 -0.73 -2.56
CA LEU A 33 -9.77 -1.46 -3.51
C LEU A 33 -9.37 -0.53 -4.66
N ALA A 34 -8.13 -0.60 -5.13
CA ALA A 34 -7.69 0.19 -6.28
C ALA A 34 -6.89 -0.65 -7.29
N VAL A 35 -7.05 -0.35 -8.58
CA VAL A 35 -6.26 -0.90 -9.68
C VAL A 35 -5.22 0.15 -10.08
N PHE A 36 -3.96 -0.27 -10.11
CA PHE A 36 -2.83 0.57 -10.53
C PHE A 36 -2.32 0.08 -11.87
N ALA A 37 -1.94 1.02 -12.75
CA ALA A 37 -1.38 0.72 -14.06
C ALA A 37 -0.10 1.51 -14.30
N GLU A 38 0.92 0.84 -14.82
CA GLU A 38 2.09 1.47 -15.44
C GLU A 38 1.88 1.41 -16.96
N ARG A 39 1.44 2.53 -17.55
CA ARG A 39 0.95 2.54 -18.94
C ARG A 39 2.06 2.50 -19.98
N ASP A 40 3.23 3.06 -19.67
CA ASP A 40 4.39 3.13 -20.56
C ASP A 40 5.70 2.92 -19.79
N PRO A 41 6.16 1.67 -19.61
CA PRO A 41 7.34 1.39 -18.81
C PRO A 41 8.65 1.94 -19.43
N PRO A 42 9.52 2.64 -18.68
CA PRO A 42 9.40 2.91 -17.24
C PRO A 42 8.63 4.20 -16.94
N ALA A 43 7.52 4.08 -16.20
CA ALA A 43 6.74 5.24 -15.74
C ALA A 43 6.20 5.03 -14.32
N ASP A 44 5.69 6.11 -13.72
CA ASP A 44 5.00 6.01 -12.44
C ASP A 44 3.68 5.24 -12.59
N PHE A 45 3.33 4.47 -11.56
CA PHE A 45 2.02 3.85 -11.46
C PHE A 45 0.95 4.92 -11.24
N VAL A 46 -0.11 4.86 -12.03
CA VAL A 46 -1.31 5.70 -11.85
C VAL A 46 -2.46 4.86 -11.31
N VAL A 47 -3.34 5.47 -10.53
CA VAL A 47 -4.60 4.83 -10.10
C VAL A 47 -5.57 4.85 -11.27
N GLU A 48 -5.86 3.69 -11.84
CA GLU A 48 -6.81 3.52 -12.94
C GLU A 48 -8.26 3.50 -12.41
N THR A 49 -8.47 2.85 -11.26
CA THR A 49 -9.81 2.71 -10.65
C THR A 49 -9.67 2.59 -9.13
N ARG A 50 -10.62 3.16 -8.37
CA ARG A 50 -10.73 2.97 -6.91
C ARG A 50 -12.20 2.74 -6.53
N VAL A 51 -12.46 1.66 -5.81
CA VAL A 51 -13.79 1.25 -5.34
C VAL A 51 -13.81 1.22 -3.82
N PRO A 52 -14.63 2.03 -3.13
CA PRO A 52 -14.78 1.97 -1.68
C PRO A 52 -15.31 0.61 -1.20
N LEU A 53 -14.73 0.07 -0.13
CA LEU A 53 -15.21 -1.12 0.58
C LEU A 53 -16.14 -0.64 1.70
N GLY A 54 -17.44 -0.61 1.44
CA GLY A 54 -18.43 -0.15 2.41
C GLY A 54 -19.62 0.59 1.81
N ALA A 55 -19.52 1.06 0.56
CA ALA A 55 -20.70 1.24 -0.26
C ALA A 55 -21.25 -0.16 -0.54
N ALA A 56 -22.51 -0.43 -0.18
CA ALA A 56 -23.15 -1.71 -0.50
C ALA A 56 -22.81 -2.04 -1.96
N ALA A 57 -22.19 -3.21 -2.17
CA ALA A 57 -21.93 -3.71 -3.51
C ALA A 57 -23.28 -3.71 -4.22
N GLN A 58 -23.48 -2.77 -5.15
CA GLN A 58 -24.59 -2.86 -6.06
C GLN A 58 -24.32 -4.16 -6.82
N PRO A 59 -25.24 -5.14 -6.77
CA PRO A 59 -25.00 -6.43 -7.40
C PRO A 59 -24.60 -6.16 -8.85
N MET A 60 -23.48 -6.74 -9.24
CA MET A 60 -23.03 -6.74 -10.62
C MET A 60 -24.15 -7.38 -11.44
N ASP A 61 -24.90 -6.56 -12.18
CA ASP A 61 -26.03 -7.02 -12.99
C ASP A 61 -25.50 -8.10 -13.93
N ALA A 62 -26.00 -9.31 -13.77
CA ALA A 62 -25.62 -10.44 -14.59
C ALA A 62 -26.23 -10.22 -15.98
N ALA A 63 -25.40 -9.80 -16.92
CA ALA A 63 -25.70 -9.78 -18.35
C ALA A 63 -25.69 -11.19 -18.95
#